data_AF-A0A838FUK3-F1
#
_entry.id   AF-A0A838FUK3-F1
#
_cell.length_a   1.000
_cell.length_b   1.000
_cell.length_c   1.000
_cell.angle_alpha   90.00
_cell.angle_beta   90.00
_cell.angle_gamma   90.00
#
_symmetry.space_group_name_H-M   'P 1'
#
loop_
_entity.id
_entity.type
_entity.pdbx_description
1 polymer ?
#
loop_
_entity_poly.entity_id
_entity_poly.type
_entity_poly.pdbx_seq_one_letter_code
_entity_poly.pdbx_strand_id
1 'polypeptide(L)'
;MNPTRMIEEHLPQGVTIANASKPDLLSAVCAAVRKYRNAAPQIVRVASEARPQWAGDIVRSAFECLGARDCALLGRVLNAAVSAHPDDAAMLTDIAIQSSPECASSFSGDGKSVRDAGDERDPVGFGLAPLNQNPPPGSVGGGGAQGNVVAVCVNGRTVFASPRGAEDILNNNPSARLGPCVVTPIRNP
;
A
#
# COMPACT_ATOMS: atom_id res chain seq x y z
N MET A 1 7.56 -8.16 16.65
CA MET A 1 7.56 -9.54 16.11
C MET A 1 7.62 -9.47 14.58
N ASN A 2 8.35 -10.38 13.92
CA ASN A 2 8.57 -10.34 12.45
C ASN A 2 7.37 -10.95 11.69
N PRO A 3 6.88 -10.34 10.59
CA PRO A 3 5.74 -10.86 9.80
C PRO A 3 5.92 -12.30 9.30
N THR A 4 7.13 -12.71 8.93
CA THR A 4 7.44 -14.10 8.55
C THR A 4 7.12 -15.05 9.71
N ARG A 5 7.55 -14.71 10.92
CA ARG A 5 7.27 -15.51 12.12
C ARG A 5 5.78 -15.52 12.45
N MET A 6 5.07 -14.42 12.21
CA MET A 6 3.62 -14.37 12.43
C MET A 6 2.86 -15.37 11.55
N ILE A 7 3.34 -15.64 10.34
CA ILE A 7 2.76 -16.65 9.44
C ILE A 7 3.23 -18.05 9.83
N GLU A 8 4.53 -18.23 10.05
CA GLU A 8 5.12 -19.53 10.39
C GLU A 8 4.59 -20.13 11.69
N GLU A 9 4.15 -19.32 12.65
CA GLU A 9 3.45 -19.77 13.87
C GLU A 9 2.18 -20.57 13.58
N HIS A 10 1.58 -20.38 12.41
CA HIS A 10 0.34 -21.02 12.01
C HIS A 10 0.55 -22.10 10.93
N LEU A 11 1.80 -22.36 10.55
CA LEU A 11 2.15 -23.45 9.65
C LEU A 11 2.46 -24.74 10.43
N PRO A 12 2.38 -25.92 9.77
CA PRO A 12 2.85 -27.16 10.36
C PRO A 12 4.33 -27.09 10.78
N GLN A 13 4.74 -27.89 11.76
CA GLN A 13 6.13 -27.90 12.23
C GLN A 13 7.11 -28.21 11.08
N GLY A 14 8.17 -27.42 10.98
CA GLY A 14 9.19 -27.55 9.93
C GLY A 14 8.79 -26.98 8.56
N VAL A 15 7.58 -26.41 8.45
CA VAL A 15 7.10 -25.75 7.24
C VAL A 15 7.32 -24.23 7.35
N THR A 16 7.79 -23.65 6.26
CA THR A 16 8.05 -22.22 6.08
C THR A 16 7.14 -21.68 4.97
N ILE A 17 7.05 -20.35 4.87
CA ILE A 17 6.31 -19.70 3.78
C ILE A 17 6.80 -20.18 2.40
N ALA A 18 8.10 -20.46 2.29
CA ALA A 18 8.77 -20.86 1.05
C ALA A 18 8.61 -22.34 0.67
N ASN A 19 8.07 -23.21 1.53
CA ASN A 19 7.80 -24.62 1.19
C ASN A 19 6.37 -25.07 1.56
N ALA A 20 5.57 -24.21 2.19
CA ALA A 20 4.17 -24.48 2.47
C ALA A 20 3.38 -24.79 1.20
N SER A 21 2.42 -25.70 1.33
CA SER A 21 1.38 -25.89 0.33
C SER A 21 0.50 -24.63 0.25
N LYS A 22 -0.16 -24.42 -0.89
CA LYS A 22 -1.10 -23.30 -1.05
C LYS A 22 -2.17 -23.26 0.06
N PRO A 23 -2.91 -24.34 0.35
CA PRO A 23 -3.95 -24.28 1.39
C PRO A 23 -3.38 -24.02 2.79
N ASP A 24 -2.23 -24.58 3.14
CA ASP A 24 -1.61 -24.34 4.44
C ASP A 24 -1.18 -22.88 4.58
N LEU A 25 -0.59 -22.30 3.52
CA LEU A 25 -0.19 -20.91 3.54
C LEU A 25 -1.39 -19.97 3.66
N LEU A 26 -2.44 -20.19 2.87
CA LEU A 26 -3.65 -19.35 2.93
C LEU A 26 -4.32 -19.43 4.31
N SER A 27 -4.39 -20.64 4.89
CA SER A 27 -4.88 -20.84 6.26
C SER A 27 -4.02 -20.10 7.29
N ALA A 28 -2.68 -20.19 7.16
CA ALA A 28 -1.74 -19.53 8.06
C ALA A 28 -1.80 -18.00 7.95
N VAL A 29 -1.88 -17.45 6.73
CA VAL A 29 -2.07 -16.02 6.48
C VAL A 29 -3.38 -15.56 7.11
N CYS A 30 -4.48 -16.27 6.87
CA CYS A 30 -5.79 -15.97 7.46
C CYS A 30 -5.74 -15.92 9.00
N ALA A 31 -5.10 -16.92 9.63
CA ALA A 31 -4.93 -16.95 11.08
C ALA A 31 -4.06 -15.79 11.59
N ALA A 32 -2.94 -15.52 10.90
CA ALA A 32 -2.01 -14.46 11.24
C ALA A 32 -2.66 -13.06 11.15
N VAL A 33 -3.41 -12.75 10.08
CA VAL A 33 -4.06 -11.43 9.95
C VAL A 33 -5.20 -11.23 10.94
N ARG A 34 -5.88 -12.30 11.37
CA ARG A 34 -6.88 -12.23 12.45
C ARG A 34 -6.25 -11.95 13.81
N LYS A 35 -5.13 -12.62 14.11
CA LYS A 35 -4.41 -12.48 15.38
C LYS A 35 -3.66 -11.15 15.46
N TYR A 36 -3.04 -10.73 14.36
CA TYR A 36 -2.18 -9.55 14.27
C TYR A 36 -2.74 -8.51 13.30
N ARG A 37 -3.98 -8.06 13.51
CA ARG A 37 -4.70 -7.15 12.59
C ARG A 37 -3.91 -5.92 12.15
N ASN A 38 -3.20 -5.25 13.07
CA ASN A 38 -2.40 -4.07 12.75
C ASN A 38 -1.19 -4.38 11.87
N ALA A 39 -0.68 -5.61 11.91
CA ALA A 39 0.42 -6.09 11.09
C ALA A 39 -0.06 -6.74 9.78
N ALA A 40 -1.38 -6.84 9.55
CA ALA A 40 -1.95 -7.51 8.38
C ALA A 40 -1.38 -7.01 7.03
N PRO A 41 -1.14 -5.70 6.81
CA PRO A 41 -0.51 -5.25 5.56
C PRO A 41 0.86 -5.88 5.33
N GLN A 42 1.69 -5.99 6.37
CA GLN A 42 3.03 -6.56 6.24
C GLN A 42 3.04 -8.08 6.17
N ILE A 43 2.09 -8.74 6.82
CA ILE A 43 1.86 -10.18 6.68
C ILE A 43 1.53 -10.51 5.22
N VAL A 44 0.57 -9.79 4.62
CA VAL A 44 0.16 -10.00 3.23
C VAL A 44 1.30 -9.68 2.27
N ARG A 45 2.04 -8.58 2.50
CA ARG A 45 3.22 -8.23 1.70
C ARG A 45 4.24 -9.37 1.68
N VAL A 46 4.69 -9.83 2.84
CA VAL A 46 5.72 -10.88 2.95
C VAL A 46 5.23 -12.20 2.36
N ALA A 47 3.97 -12.58 2.60
CA ALA A 47 3.40 -13.78 2.01
C ALA A 47 3.37 -13.71 0.48
N SER A 48 2.93 -12.56 -0.07
CA SER A 48 2.87 -12.33 -1.51
C SER A 48 4.26 -12.24 -2.14
N GLU A 49 5.24 -11.61 -1.50
CA GLU A 49 6.64 -11.56 -1.97
C GLU A 49 7.25 -12.96 -2.02
N ALA A 50 6.98 -13.81 -1.02
CA ALA A 50 7.50 -15.17 -0.96
C ALA A 50 6.78 -16.14 -1.92
N ARG A 51 5.53 -15.85 -2.30
CA ARG A 51 4.69 -16.65 -3.21
C ARG A 51 3.96 -15.78 -4.23
N PRO A 52 4.67 -15.17 -5.20
CA PRO A 52 4.08 -14.25 -6.18
C PRO A 52 2.90 -14.86 -6.95
N GLN A 53 3.01 -16.13 -7.31
CA GLN A 53 1.99 -16.86 -8.06
C GLN A 53 0.66 -17.05 -7.30
N TRP A 54 0.64 -16.75 -5.99
CA TRP A 54 -0.56 -16.84 -5.14
C TRP A 54 -1.00 -15.47 -4.61
N ALA A 55 -0.40 -14.36 -5.05
CA ALA A 55 -0.67 -13.02 -4.52
C ALA A 55 -2.17 -12.67 -4.49
N GLY A 56 -2.90 -12.97 -5.57
CA GLY A 56 -4.35 -12.75 -5.63
C GLY A 56 -5.14 -13.56 -4.60
N ASP A 57 -4.77 -14.82 -4.38
CA ASP A 57 -5.44 -15.68 -3.39
C ASP A 57 -5.08 -15.29 -1.95
N ILE A 58 -3.86 -14.82 -1.73
CA ILE A 58 -3.40 -14.28 -0.44
C ILE A 58 -4.22 -13.03 -0.07
N VAL A 59 -4.39 -12.10 -1.02
CA VAL A 59 -5.21 -10.90 -0.82
C VAL A 59 -6.66 -11.28 -0.51
N ARG A 60 -7.26 -12.16 -1.33
CA ARG A 60 -8.63 -12.65 -1.12
C ARG A 60 -8.80 -13.27 0.27
N SER A 61 -7.92 -14.19 0.64
CA SER A 61 -7.98 -14.88 1.93
C SER A 61 -7.81 -13.90 3.10
N ALA A 62 -6.90 -12.93 2.99
CA ALA A 62 -6.72 -11.91 4.02
C ALA A 62 -7.99 -11.04 4.20
N PHE A 63 -8.64 -10.66 3.09
CA PHE A 63 -9.86 -9.87 3.11
C PHE A 63 -11.01 -10.62 3.77
N GLU A 64 -11.24 -11.88 3.36
CA GLU A 64 -12.25 -12.75 3.97
C GLU A 64 -12.03 -12.92 5.48
N CYS A 65 -10.77 -13.03 5.90
CA CYS A 65 -10.43 -13.27 7.30
C CYS A 65 -10.43 -12.02 8.17
N LEU A 66 -10.13 -10.84 7.62
CA LEU A 66 -10.27 -9.56 8.31
C LEU A 66 -11.73 -9.11 8.36
N GLY A 67 -12.50 -9.41 7.32
CA GLY A 67 -13.87 -8.95 7.10
C GLY A 67 -13.93 -7.47 6.66
N ALA A 68 -15.05 -7.08 6.06
CA ALA A 68 -15.22 -5.75 5.46
C ALA A 68 -15.61 -4.63 6.44
N ARG A 69 -15.23 -4.75 7.72
CA ARG A 69 -15.59 -3.76 8.75
C ARG A 69 -14.65 -2.55 8.78
N ASP A 70 -13.46 -2.69 8.22
CA ASP A 70 -12.42 -1.66 8.23
C ASP A 70 -11.81 -1.51 6.83
N CYS A 71 -12.49 -0.71 6.00
CA CYS A 71 -12.04 -0.43 4.63
C CYS A 71 -10.67 0.27 4.59
N ALA A 72 -10.30 1.01 5.64
CA ALA A 72 -8.99 1.65 5.73
C ALA A 72 -7.87 0.62 5.95
N LEU A 73 -8.12 -0.39 6.80
CA LEU A 73 -7.20 -1.52 6.95
C LEU A 73 -7.11 -2.34 5.67
N LEU A 74 -8.24 -2.66 5.02
CA LEU A 74 -8.24 -3.40 3.76
C LEU A 74 -7.51 -2.63 2.64
N GLY A 75 -7.68 -1.31 2.58
CA GLY A 75 -6.94 -0.45 1.66
C GLY A 75 -5.44 -0.49 1.90
N ARG A 76 -4.98 -0.51 3.17
CA ARG A 76 -3.56 -0.70 3.50
C ARG A 76 -3.04 -2.07 3.11
N VAL A 77 -3.84 -3.13 3.30
CA VAL A 77 -3.50 -4.50 2.90
C VAL A 77 -3.33 -4.59 1.38
N LEU A 78 -4.27 -4.05 0.61
CA LEU A 78 -4.18 -4.00 -0.85
C LEU A 78 -2.93 -3.23 -1.30
N ASN A 79 -2.70 -2.02 -0.75
CA ASN A 79 -1.52 -1.23 -1.10
C ASN A 79 -0.21 -1.97 -0.82
N ALA A 80 -0.14 -2.74 0.27
CA ALA A 80 1.03 -3.53 0.60
C ALA A 80 1.24 -4.69 -0.39
N ALA A 81 0.16 -5.34 -0.87
CA ALA A 81 0.23 -6.36 -1.91
C ALA A 81 0.62 -5.77 -3.27
N VAL A 82 0.04 -4.64 -3.67
CA VAL A 82 0.39 -3.92 -4.91
C VAL A 82 1.84 -3.43 -4.87
N SER A 83 2.33 -2.99 -3.71
CA SER A 83 3.74 -2.60 -3.55
C SER A 83 4.71 -3.77 -3.73
N ALA A 84 4.28 -4.99 -3.42
CA ALA A 84 5.06 -6.21 -3.69
C ALA A 84 5.02 -6.62 -5.16
N HIS A 85 3.87 -6.41 -5.82
CA HIS A 85 3.61 -6.83 -7.20
C HIS A 85 2.97 -5.69 -8.02
N PRO A 86 3.77 -4.68 -8.42
CA PRO A 86 3.24 -3.50 -9.12
C PRO A 86 2.67 -3.83 -10.51
N ASP A 87 3.21 -4.86 -11.17
CA ASP A 87 2.72 -5.31 -12.49
C ASP A 87 1.33 -5.95 -12.41
N ASP A 88 0.95 -6.48 -11.24
CA ASP A 88 -0.35 -7.12 -10.99
C ASP A 88 -1.37 -6.18 -10.34
N ALA A 89 -1.07 -4.88 -10.24
CA ALA A 89 -1.86 -3.92 -9.48
C ALA A 89 -3.35 -3.89 -9.87
N ALA A 90 -3.64 -3.94 -11.16
CA ALA A 90 -5.01 -3.95 -11.68
C ALA A 90 -5.76 -5.22 -11.23
N MET A 91 -5.15 -6.40 -11.41
CA MET A 91 -5.71 -7.68 -10.99
C MET A 91 -5.95 -7.73 -9.47
N LEU A 92 -5.00 -7.27 -8.67
CA LEU A 92 -5.13 -7.25 -7.21
C LEU A 92 -6.24 -6.30 -6.74
N THR A 93 -6.39 -5.15 -7.43
CA THR A 93 -7.47 -4.19 -7.16
C THR A 93 -8.83 -4.77 -7.52
N ASP A 94 -8.95 -5.45 -8.68
CA ASP A 94 -10.19 -6.13 -9.09
C ASP A 94 -10.59 -7.20 -8.09
N ILE A 95 -9.63 -8.00 -7.59
CA ILE A 95 -9.87 -9.00 -6.55
C ILE A 95 -10.36 -8.32 -5.27
N ALA A 96 -9.71 -7.23 -4.84
CA ALA A 96 -10.13 -6.50 -3.64
C ALA A 96 -11.56 -5.95 -3.75
N ILE A 97 -11.94 -5.39 -4.90
CA ILE A 97 -13.30 -4.91 -5.16
C ILE A 97 -14.29 -6.07 -5.13
N GLN A 98 -13.97 -7.21 -5.74
CA GLN A 98 -14.83 -8.40 -5.70
C GLN A 98 -14.99 -8.96 -4.29
N SER A 99 -13.93 -8.93 -3.48
CA SER A 99 -13.93 -9.43 -2.10
C SER A 99 -14.57 -8.48 -1.09
N SER A 100 -14.59 -7.18 -1.36
CA SER A 100 -15.16 -6.17 -0.45
C SER A 100 -15.70 -4.97 -1.25
N PRO A 101 -16.80 -5.15 -1.99
CA PRO A 101 -17.37 -4.12 -2.87
C PRO A 101 -17.77 -2.83 -2.13
N GLU A 102 -18.17 -2.94 -0.86
CA GLU A 102 -18.47 -1.80 0.02
C GLU A 102 -17.25 -0.91 0.31
N CYS A 103 -16.05 -1.46 0.15
CA CYS A 103 -14.79 -0.77 0.38
C CYS A 103 -14.12 -0.29 -0.93
N ALA A 104 -14.78 -0.40 -2.09
CA ALA A 104 -14.20 -0.04 -3.39
C ALA A 104 -13.65 1.40 -3.46
N SER A 105 -14.28 2.34 -2.74
CA SER A 105 -13.83 3.73 -2.61
C SER A 105 -12.51 3.88 -1.84
N SER A 106 -12.14 2.91 -1.01
CA SER A 106 -10.87 2.86 -0.27
C SER A 106 -9.75 2.17 -1.05
N PHE A 107 -10.08 1.50 -2.16
CA PHE A 107 -9.11 0.84 -3.06
C PHE A 107 -8.76 1.72 -4.26
N SER A 108 -9.70 2.56 -4.67
CA SER A 108 -9.48 3.60 -5.67
C SER A 108 -8.59 4.68 -5.05
N GLY A 109 -7.50 5.06 -5.74
CA GLY A 109 -6.48 6.01 -5.27
C GLY A 109 -6.95 7.46 -5.01
N ASP A 110 -8.21 7.69 -4.63
CA ASP A 110 -8.69 8.94 -4.06
C ASP A 110 -8.17 9.08 -2.62
N GLY A 111 -6.89 9.40 -2.48
CA GLY A 111 -6.38 10.45 -1.57
C GLY A 111 -6.82 10.53 -0.10
N LYS A 112 -7.58 9.59 0.47
CA LYS A 112 -7.70 9.41 1.90
C LYS A 112 -6.51 8.57 2.34
N SER A 113 -5.35 9.21 2.31
CA SER A 113 -4.35 8.94 3.33
C SER A 113 -5.10 8.95 4.66
N VAL A 114 -5.08 7.82 5.34
CA VAL A 114 -5.53 7.70 6.73
C VAL A 114 -4.62 8.61 7.55
N ARG A 115 -4.93 9.91 7.55
CA ARG A 115 -4.57 10.83 8.61
C ARG A 115 -5.52 10.52 9.76
N ASP A 116 -4.95 10.46 10.94
CA ASP A 116 -5.56 10.17 12.25
C ASP A 116 -5.79 8.70 12.62
N ALA A 117 -4.72 8.12 13.17
CA ALA A 117 -4.80 7.53 14.50
C ALA A 117 -3.54 7.97 15.28
N GLY A 118 -3.58 9.18 15.82
CA GLY A 118 -2.69 9.57 16.91
C GLY A 118 -3.18 8.91 18.19
N ASP A 119 -2.33 8.09 18.80
CA ASP A 119 -2.25 8.00 20.25
C ASP A 119 -0.76 7.86 20.61
N GLU A 120 -0.23 8.96 21.13
CA GLU A 120 1.10 9.08 21.71
C GLU A 120 1.20 8.21 22.96
N ARG A 121 2.03 7.17 22.91
CA ARG A 121 2.94 6.72 23.99
C ARG A 121 3.84 5.55 23.53
N ASP A 122 5.08 5.90 23.20
CA ASP A 122 6.32 5.15 23.51
C ASP A 122 6.70 3.88 22.70
N PRO A 123 8.00 3.50 22.64
CA PRO A 123 8.81 3.75 21.43
C PRO A 123 9.47 2.49 20.86
N VAL A 124 9.33 2.24 19.55
CA VAL A 124 10.33 1.47 18.80
C VAL A 124 10.35 1.97 17.36
N GLY A 125 11.31 2.85 17.05
CA GLY A 125 11.47 3.42 15.73
C GLY A 125 12.06 2.42 14.74
N PHE A 126 11.45 2.30 13.56
CA PHE A 126 12.14 2.04 12.29
C PHE A 126 11.33 2.69 11.17
N GLY A 127 11.89 3.77 10.60
CA GLY A 127 11.45 4.37 9.33
C GLY A 127 10.48 5.54 9.41
N LEU A 128 10.84 6.63 10.10
CA LEU A 128 10.23 7.93 9.85
C LEU A 128 10.60 8.38 8.43
N ALA A 129 9.63 8.38 7.51
CA ALA A 129 9.64 9.37 6.44
C ALA A 129 9.59 10.76 7.10
N PRO A 130 10.37 11.75 6.66
CA PRO A 130 10.42 13.03 7.36
C PRO A 130 9.04 13.68 7.37
N LEU A 131 8.63 14.03 8.58
CA LEU A 131 7.48 14.87 8.87
C LEU A 131 7.51 16.12 7.99
N ASN A 132 6.34 16.44 7.47
CA ASN A 132 5.92 17.69 6.85
C ASN A 132 6.82 18.89 7.17
N GLN A 133 7.85 19.10 6.36
CA GLN A 133 8.51 20.39 6.23
C GLN A 133 7.94 21.01 4.96
N ASN A 134 7.10 22.04 5.13
CA ASN A 134 6.87 23.03 4.08
C ASN A 134 8.26 23.40 3.51
N PRO A 135 8.54 23.17 2.22
CA PRO A 135 9.77 23.70 1.67
C PRO A 135 9.64 25.23 1.65
N PRO A 136 10.68 25.97 2.07
CA PRO A 136 10.68 27.42 1.93
C PRO A 136 10.53 27.81 0.45
N PRO A 137 9.97 28.98 0.15
CA PRO A 137 9.71 29.38 -1.23
C PRO A 137 11.05 29.61 -1.95
N GLY A 138 11.29 28.81 -2.98
CA GLY A 138 12.44 28.97 -3.87
C GLY A 138 13.47 27.86 -3.73
N SER A 139 13.26 26.75 -4.43
CA SER A 139 14.36 25.93 -4.95
C SER A 139 13.86 25.15 -6.15
N VAL A 140 14.24 25.67 -7.31
CA VAL A 140 14.33 24.93 -8.57
C VAL A 140 15.54 24.01 -8.44
N GLY A 141 15.37 22.70 -8.57
CA GLY A 141 16.50 21.78 -8.58
C GLY A 141 16.09 20.36 -8.24
N GLY A 142 16.36 19.43 -9.16
CA GLY A 142 15.96 18.04 -9.07
C GLY A 142 16.80 17.20 -8.10
N GLY A 143 16.42 15.93 -8.00
CA GLY A 143 17.33 14.85 -7.59
C GLY A 143 16.95 14.13 -6.31
N GLY A 144 16.10 13.11 -6.46
CA GLY A 144 16.27 11.75 -5.91
C GLY A 144 16.43 11.55 -4.40
N ALA A 145 15.47 10.83 -3.80
CA ALA A 145 15.76 9.65 -2.98
C ALA A 145 14.48 8.91 -2.54
N GLN A 146 14.44 7.62 -2.88
CA GLN A 146 13.83 6.49 -2.14
C GLN A 146 12.32 6.23 -2.28
N GLY A 147 12.02 5.27 -3.17
CA GLY A 147 10.71 4.72 -3.49
C GLY A 147 10.45 4.92 -4.98
N ASN A 148 10.16 3.86 -5.74
CA ASN A 148 9.95 3.87 -7.20
C ASN A 148 8.67 4.62 -7.62
N VAL A 149 8.44 5.82 -7.11
CA VAL A 149 7.26 6.64 -7.39
C VAL A 149 7.67 8.07 -7.73
N VAL A 150 7.10 8.56 -8.82
CA VAL A 150 7.26 9.89 -9.40
C VAL A 150 5.97 10.64 -9.14
N ALA A 151 6.09 11.83 -8.55
CA ALA A 151 4.97 12.75 -8.43
C ALA A 151 4.68 13.41 -9.78
N VAL A 152 3.42 13.46 -10.18
CA VAL A 152 2.94 14.13 -11.38
C VAL A 152 1.74 15.00 -11.00
N CYS A 153 1.79 16.28 -11.31
CA CYS A 153 0.66 17.18 -11.17
C CYS A 153 -0.19 17.11 -12.43
N VAL A 154 -1.44 16.67 -12.31
CA VAL A 154 -2.41 16.57 -13.41
C VAL A 154 -3.64 17.36 -13.02
N ASN A 155 -3.99 18.40 -13.80
CA ASN A 155 -5.18 19.22 -13.56
C ASN A 155 -5.30 19.74 -12.11
N GLY A 156 -4.19 20.13 -11.49
CA GLY A 156 -4.17 20.64 -10.11
C GLY A 156 -4.21 19.57 -9.01
N ARG A 157 -4.20 18.27 -9.37
CA ARG A 157 -4.09 17.15 -8.42
C ARG A 157 -2.73 16.46 -8.54
N THR A 158 -2.07 16.22 -7.41
CA THR A 158 -0.82 15.45 -7.37
C THR A 158 -1.12 13.96 -7.37
N VAL A 159 -0.55 13.25 -8.33
CA VAL A 159 -0.63 11.79 -8.52
C VAL A 159 0.76 11.21 -8.31
N PHE A 160 0.89 10.09 -7.61
CA PHE A 160 2.16 9.37 -7.48
C PHE A 160 2.07 8.09 -8.30
N ALA A 161 2.97 7.93 -9.28
CA ALA A 161 2.97 6.79 -10.20
C ALA A 161 4.37 6.20 -10.32
N SER A 162 4.50 4.96 -10.80
CA SER A 162 5.80 4.42 -11.19
C SER A 162 6.43 5.27 -12.31
N PRO A 163 7.74 5.20 -12.56
CA PRO A 163 8.38 5.98 -13.62
C PRO A 163 7.71 5.83 -14.99
N ARG A 164 7.33 4.60 -15.39
CA ARG A 164 6.57 4.33 -16.62
C ARG A 164 5.15 4.92 -16.56
N GLY A 165 4.45 4.75 -15.44
CA GLY A 165 3.12 5.33 -15.28
C GLY A 165 3.12 6.85 -15.29
N ALA A 166 4.18 7.49 -14.79
CA ALA A 166 4.35 8.94 -14.86
C ALA A 166 4.56 9.42 -16.30
N GLU A 167 5.36 8.71 -17.09
CA GLU A 167 5.52 8.98 -18.53
C GLU A 167 4.18 8.85 -19.28
N ASP A 168 3.41 7.79 -19.02
CA ASP A 168 2.10 7.61 -19.62
C ASP A 168 1.11 8.72 -19.25
N ILE A 169 1.13 9.17 -18.00
CA ILE A 169 0.29 10.28 -17.53
C ILE A 169 0.66 11.58 -18.25
N LEU A 170 1.95 11.87 -18.38
CA LEU A 170 2.44 13.09 -19.06
C LEU A 170 2.09 13.07 -20.54
N ASN A 171 2.21 11.93 -21.20
CA ASN A 171 1.90 11.78 -22.62
C ASN A 171 0.39 11.94 -22.92
N ASN A 172 -0.47 11.49 -22.00
CA ASN A 172 -1.92 11.53 -22.19
C ASN A 172 -2.59 12.80 -21.62
N ASN A 173 -1.87 13.62 -20.85
CA ASN A 173 -2.40 14.83 -20.24
C ASN A 173 -1.48 16.02 -20.55
N PRO A 174 -1.79 16.85 -21.56
CA PRO A 174 -0.92 17.96 -21.96
C PRO A 174 -0.78 19.05 -20.90
N SER A 175 -1.68 19.09 -19.90
CA SER A 175 -1.60 19.98 -18.74
C SER A 175 -0.79 19.39 -17.57
N ALA A 176 -0.34 18.14 -17.68
CA ALA A 176 0.39 17.46 -16.63
C ALA A 176 1.86 17.87 -16.60
N ARG A 177 2.44 17.88 -15.39
CA ARG A 177 3.85 18.22 -15.16
C ARG A 177 4.46 17.35 -14.08
N LEU A 178 5.74 17.03 -14.23
CA LEU A 178 6.51 16.35 -13.20
C LEU A 178 6.58 17.20 -11.93
N GLY A 179 6.44 16.56 -10.78
CA GLY A 179 6.40 17.18 -9.46
C GLY A 179 4.98 17.43 -8.94
N PRO A 180 4.85 17.76 -7.65
CA PRO A 180 3.56 18.03 -7.02
C PRO A 180 2.90 19.31 -7.56
N CYS A 181 1.58 19.41 -7.43
CA CYS A 181 0.86 20.61 -7.79
C CYS A 181 1.16 21.75 -6.83
N VAL A 182 1.67 22.86 -7.39
CA VAL A 182 1.82 24.12 -6.67
C VAL A 182 0.44 24.76 -6.55
N VAL A 183 -0.14 24.73 -5.36
CA VAL A 183 -1.23 25.63 -4.99
C VAL A 183 -0.60 26.98 -4.65
N THR A 184 -0.78 27.97 -5.52
CA THR A 184 -0.49 29.36 -5.15
C THR A 184 -1.41 29.74 -4.00
N PRO A 185 -0.89 30.13 -2.82
CA PRO A 185 -1.73 30.68 -1.79
C PRO A 185 -2.32 31.99 -2.30
N ILE A 186 -3.65 32.11 -2.28
CA ILE A 186 -4.35 33.37 -2.47
C ILE A 186 -3.88 34.28 -1.33
N ARG A 187 -3.08 35.32 -1.66
CA ARG A 187 -2.91 36.46 -0.76
C ARG A 187 -4.26 37.14 -0.67
N ASN A 188 -4.95 37.03 0.45
CA ASN A 188 -6.05 37.96 0.73
C ASN A 188 -5.44 39.38 0.84
N PRO A 189 -6.10 40.38 0.22
CA PRO A 189 -5.61 41.76 0.14
C PRO A 189 -5.47 42.44 1.50
#